data_AF-A0A523B7P4-F1
#
_entry.id   AF-A0A523B7P4-F1
#
_cell.length_a   1.000
_cell.length_b   1.000
_cell.length_c   1.000
_cell.angle_alpha   90.00
_cell.angle_beta   90.00
_cell.angle_gamma   90.00
#
_symmetry.space_group_name_H-M   'P 1'
#
loop_
_entity.id
_entity.type
_entity.pdbx_description
1 polymer ?
#
loop_
_entity_poly.entity_id
_entity_poly.type
_entity_poly.pdbx_seq_one_letter_code
_entity_poly.pdbx_strand_id
1 'polypeptide(L)'
;MMATFICFVGHDLMRIVDGINYWKSREVIDDIILVQDRKKDKYGYASRLNAKDLQRILTFAGKEPQIISVNPQSYDEVFSSIYSVVRSRVEDYGGRVYIDATSTTKEAYGAVVTVALMFEGVRLYIVPPAERGWYVPDVDSPEFQTWFNKVRNVRGLQPQEIFLPGFRLERLTYEEERVLMVLDGKSGETDSIKTLIQWYGEDPKDPRVKNKFSRLVNKLSSKGLLISEAGARAKAIKLTEFGRIYAKALRYHYIQKRKSETAPYPAI
;
A
#
# COMPACT_ATOMS: atom_id res chain seq x y z
N MET A 1 -16.67 8.39 0.97
CA MET A 1 -16.08 8.34 -0.38
C MET A 1 -16.18 6.90 -0.84
N MET A 2 -16.62 6.67 -2.07
CA MET A 2 -16.83 5.31 -2.60
C MET A 2 -15.50 4.65 -2.95
N ALA A 3 -15.39 3.35 -2.67
CA ALA A 3 -14.16 2.58 -2.86
C ALA A 3 -14.36 1.45 -3.87
N THR A 4 -13.45 1.36 -4.84
CA THR A 4 -13.32 0.20 -5.73
C THR A 4 -12.23 -0.73 -5.24
N PHE A 5 -12.53 -2.02 -5.14
CA PHE A 5 -11.55 -3.06 -4.80
C PHE A 5 -11.09 -3.79 -6.06
N ILE A 6 -9.78 -3.93 -6.24
CA ILE A 6 -9.19 -4.71 -7.34
C ILE A 6 -8.48 -5.91 -6.70
N CYS A 7 -8.99 -7.10 -6.93
CA CYS A 7 -8.48 -8.32 -6.31
C CYS A 7 -7.81 -9.23 -7.33
N PHE A 8 -6.50 -9.45 -7.21
CA PHE A 8 -5.82 -10.48 -7.97
C PHE A 8 -6.21 -11.86 -7.47
N VAL A 9 -6.66 -12.72 -8.39
CA VAL A 9 -7.19 -14.03 -8.06
C VAL A 9 -6.15 -15.10 -8.36
N GLY A 10 -5.67 -15.77 -7.31
CA GLY A 10 -4.85 -16.98 -7.42
C GLY A 10 -5.54 -18.15 -6.74
N HIS A 11 -4.79 -18.90 -5.93
CA HIS A 11 -5.34 -20.01 -5.14
C HIS A 11 -5.96 -19.56 -3.81
N ASP A 12 -5.79 -18.30 -3.41
CA ASP A 12 -6.10 -17.78 -2.07
C ASP A 12 -7.55 -17.28 -1.89
N LEU A 13 -8.55 -18.06 -2.30
CA LEU A 13 -9.95 -17.62 -2.33
C LEU A 13 -10.45 -17.04 -1.00
N MET A 14 -10.29 -17.77 0.12
CA MET A 14 -10.78 -17.30 1.42
C MET A 14 -10.03 -16.07 1.94
N ARG A 15 -8.75 -15.88 1.56
CA ARG A 15 -8.00 -14.67 1.93
C ARG A 15 -8.56 -13.43 1.24
N ILE A 16 -8.98 -13.55 -0.02
CA ILE A 16 -9.67 -12.44 -0.73
C ILE A 16 -11.00 -12.12 -0.04
N VAL A 17 -11.79 -13.15 0.31
CA VAL A 17 -13.06 -12.98 1.03
C VAL A 17 -12.83 -12.27 2.39
N ASP A 18 -11.83 -12.72 3.14
CA ASP A 18 -11.48 -12.13 4.43
C ASP A 18 -10.98 -10.69 4.30
N GLY A 19 -10.19 -10.39 3.27
CA GLY A 19 -9.75 -9.04 2.94
C GLY A 19 -10.92 -8.10 2.66
N ILE A 20 -11.84 -8.50 1.78
CA ILE A 20 -13.04 -7.69 1.47
C ILE A 20 -13.90 -7.48 2.71
N ASN A 21 -14.15 -8.53 3.51
CA ASN A 21 -14.94 -8.42 4.73
C ASN A 21 -14.31 -7.47 5.76
N TYR A 22 -12.98 -7.51 5.91
CA TYR A 22 -12.25 -6.59 6.77
C TYR A 22 -12.49 -5.13 6.35
N TRP A 23 -12.38 -4.83 5.06
CA TRP A 23 -12.54 -3.47 4.53
C TRP A 23 -13.99 -3.00 4.46
N LYS A 24 -14.96 -3.90 4.30
CA LYS A 24 -16.39 -3.57 4.25
C LYS A 24 -16.90 -2.88 5.52
N SER A 25 -16.25 -3.11 6.67
CA SER A 25 -16.56 -2.40 7.93
C SER A 25 -15.89 -1.03 8.07
N ARG A 26 -15.05 -0.63 7.11
CA ARG A 26 -14.21 0.58 7.15
C ARG A 26 -14.45 1.51 5.97
N GLU A 27 -14.85 0.96 4.83
CA GLU A 27 -15.03 1.67 3.57
C GLU A 27 -16.38 1.32 2.93
N VAL A 28 -16.96 2.30 2.24
CA VAL A 28 -18.17 2.09 1.45
C VAL A 28 -17.76 1.51 0.11
N ILE A 29 -17.86 0.19 -0.02
CA ILE A 29 -17.52 -0.55 -1.24
C ILE A 29 -18.57 -0.24 -2.31
N ASP A 30 -18.12 0.31 -3.43
CA ASP A 30 -18.94 0.59 -4.62
C ASP A 30 -18.77 -0.48 -5.69
N ASP A 31 -17.55 -0.97 -5.88
CA ASP A 31 -17.25 -1.94 -6.93
C ASP A 31 -16.15 -2.91 -6.52
N ILE A 32 -16.20 -4.11 -7.08
CA ILE A 32 -15.18 -5.14 -6.92
C ILE A 32 -14.79 -5.65 -8.31
N ILE A 33 -13.50 -5.61 -8.62
CA ILE A 33 -12.92 -6.08 -9.87
C ILE A 33 -12.01 -7.26 -9.55
N LEU A 34 -12.32 -8.43 -10.10
CA LEU A 34 -11.54 -9.64 -9.98
C LEU A 34 -10.61 -9.78 -11.18
N VAL A 35 -9.30 -9.86 -10.91
CA VAL A 35 -8.26 -10.00 -11.93
C VAL A 35 -7.83 -11.46 -11.99
N GLN A 36 -8.31 -12.18 -12.99
CA GLN A 36 -8.00 -13.61 -13.17
C GLN A 36 -6.87 -13.86 -14.17
N ASP A 37 -6.17 -14.98 -13.98
CA ASP A 37 -5.12 -15.45 -14.88
C ASP A 37 -5.73 -16.17 -16.10
N ARG A 38 -5.49 -15.61 -17.29
CA ARG A 38 -5.99 -16.14 -18.57
C ARG A 38 -5.15 -17.28 -19.15
N LYS A 39 -3.96 -17.56 -18.60
CA LYS A 39 -3.07 -18.61 -19.12
C LYS A 39 -3.74 -19.98 -19.07
N LYS A 40 -3.46 -20.80 -20.07
CA LYS A 40 -3.96 -22.18 -20.15
C LYS A 40 -3.04 -23.14 -19.41
N ASP A 41 -2.70 -22.81 -18.16
CA ASP A 41 -1.90 -23.65 -17.26
C ASP A 41 -2.66 -23.93 -15.95
N LYS A 42 -2.01 -24.67 -15.05
CA LYS A 42 -2.60 -25.06 -13.76
C LYS A 42 -2.94 -23.88 -12.85
N TYR A 43 -2.16 -22.81 -12.91
CA TYR A 43 -2.37 -21.59 -12.13
C TYR A 43 -3.55 -20.79 -12.69
N GLY A 44 -3.61 -20.63 -14.02
CA GLY A 44 -4.73 -20.00 -14.70
C GLY A 44 -6.04 -20.75 -14.51
N TYR A 45 -6.02 -22.09 -14.53
CA TYR A 45 -7.21 -22.89 -14.25
C TYR A 45 -7.76 -22.62 -12.83
N ALA A 46 -6.89 -22.73 -11.82
CA ALA A 46 -7.25 -22.45 -10.42
C ALA A 46 -7.78 -21.02 -10.23
N SER A 47 -7.11 -20.04 -10.84
CA SER A 47 -7.50 -18.62 -10.80
C SER A 47 -8.91 -18.39 -11.37
N ARG A 48 -9.21 -18.91 -12.57
CA ARG A 48 -10.52 -18.75 -13.21
C ARG A 48 -11.64 -19.44 -12.43
N LEU A 49 -11.36 -20.61 -11.86
CA LEU A 49 -12.33 -21.32 -11.02
C LEU A 49 -12.66 -20.51 -9.76
N ASN A 50 -11.62 -20.00 -9.08
CA ASN A 50 -11.80 -19.13 -7.92
C ASN A 50 -12.46 -17.80 -8.27
N ALA A 51 -12.19 -17.19 -9.43
CA ALA A 51 -12.79 -15.93 -9.84
C ALA A 51 -14.31 -16.06 -10.02
N LYS A 52 -14.77 -17.19 -10.60
CA LYS A 52 -16.20 -17.50 -10.72
C LYS A 52 -16.86 -17.69 -9.34
N ASP A 53 -16.20 -18.40 -8.44
CA ASP A 53 -16.73 -18.61 -7.09
C ASP A 53 -16.76 -17.30 -6.28
N LEU A 54 -15.71 -16.47 -6.38
CA LEU A 54 -15.63 -15.14 -5.77
C LEU A 54 -16.69 -14.20 -6.32
N GLN A 55 -16.97 -14.23 -7.63
CA GLN A 55 -18.02 -13.40 -8.23
C GLN A 55 -19.38 -13.66 -7.54
N ARG A 56 -19.71 -14.94 -7.29
CA ARG A 56 -20.93 -15.31 -6.55
C ARG A 56 -20.86 -14.91 -5.08
N ILE A 57 -19.77 -15.25 -4.39
CA ILE A 57 -19.60 -15.01 -2.95
C ILE A 57 -19.63 -13.52 -2.61
N LEU A 58 -19.01 -12.68 -3.44
CA LEU A 58 -18.84 -11.25 -3.22
C LEU A 58 -19.92 -10.40 -3.89
N THR A 59 -20.96 -11.03 -4.46
CA THR A 59 -22.13 -10.29 -4.94
C THR A 59 -22.80 -9.58 -3.77
N PHE A 60 -22.97 -8.27 -3.87
CA PHE A 60 -23.65 -7.47 -2.86
C PHE A 60 -24.58 -6.47 -3.52
N ALA A 61 -25.72 -6.19 -2.88
CA ALA A 61 -26.72 -5.24 -3.39
C ALA A 61 -27.12 -5.48 -4.87
N GLY A 62 -27.12 -6.74 -5.32
CA GLY A 62 -27.44 -7.12 -6.70
C GLY A 62 -26.36 -6.79 -7.73
N LYS A 63 -25.18 -6.31 -7.31
CA LYS A 63 -24.03 -6.03 -8.17
C LYS A 63 -23.02 -7.16 -8.07
N GLU A 64 -22.79 -7.85 -9.18
CA GLU A 64 -21.73 -8.85 -9.29
C GLU A 64 -20.36 -8.17 -9.51
N PRO A 65 -19.27 -8.70 -8.94
CA PRO A 65 -17.93 -8.28 -9.27
C PRO A 65 -17.63 -8.40 -10.77
N GLN A 66 -16.94 -7.39 -11.32
CA GLN A 66 -16.45 -7.42 -12.70
C GLN A 66 -15.23 -8.33 -12.81
N ILE A 67 -15.14 -9.17 -13.84
CA ILE A 67 -13.95 -10.01 -14.07
C ILE A 67 -13.16 -9.43 -15.24
N ILE A 68 -11.87 -9.16 -15.01
CA ILE A 68 -10.89 -8.88 -16.06
C ILE A 68 -9.88 -10.03 -16.14
N SER A 69 -9.45 -10.36 -17.35
CA SER A 69 -8.55 -11.48 -17.61
C SER A 69 -7.21 -10.96 -18.12
N VAL A 70 -6.11 -11.30 -17.44
CA VAL A 70 -4.76 -10.88 -17.82
C VAL A 70 -3.80 -12.06 -17.80
N ASN A 71 -2.65 -11.96 -18.46
CA ASN A 71 -1.49 -12.78 -18.14
C ASN A 71 -0.74 -12.13 -16.97
N PRO A 72 -0.78 -12.68 -15.74
CA PRO A 72 -0.15 -12.05 -14.58
C PRO A 72 1.39 -12.05 -14.67
N GLN A 73 1.99 -12.89 -15.53
CA GLN A 73 3.43 -12.91 -15.77
C GLN A 73 3.87 -11.94 -16.88
N SER A 74 2.94 -11.18 -17.48
CA SER A 74 3.25 -10.09 -18.40
C SER A 74 3.14 -8.76 -17.67
N TYR A 75 4.28 -8.12 -17.39
CA TYR A 75 4.31 -6.80 -16.75
C TYR A 75 3.49 -5.78 -17.54
N ASP A 76 3.70 -5.68 -18.86
CA ASP A 76 3.05 -4.66 -19.71
C ASP A 76 1.53 -4.84 -19.76
N GLU A 77 1.06 -6.09 -19.82
CA GLU A 77 -0.37 -6.39 -19.87
C GLU A 77 -1.05 -6.06 -18.53
N VAL A 78 -0.44 -6.45 -17.40
CA VAL A 78 -0.95 -6.10 -16.08
C VAL A 78 -0.90 -4.58 -15.89
N PHE A 79 0.22 -3.94 -16.22
CA PHE A 79 0.37 -2.49 -16.10
C PHE A 79 -0.73 -1.77 -16.88
N SER A 80 -0.89 -2.08 -18.17
CA SER A 80 -1.87 -1.40 -19.03
C SER A 80 -3.31 -1.61 -18.54
N SER A 81 -3.64 -2.84 -18.13
CA SER A 81 -4.99 -3.18 -17.66
C SER A 81 -5.30 -2.48 -16.33
N ILE A 82 -4.39 -2.57 -15.36
CA ILE A 82 -4.59 -1.96 -14.03
C ILE A 82 -4.53 -0.44 -14.12
N TYR A 83 -3.63 0.13 -14.93
CA TYR A 83 -3.58 1.57 -15.18
C TYR A 83 -4.91 2.08 -15.73
N SER A 84 -5.46 1.42 -16.75
CA SER A 84 -6.74 1.84 -17.35
C SER A 84 -7.89 1.80 -16.32
N VAL A 85 -7.96 0.75 -15.51
CA VAL A 85 -8.98 0.63 -14.47
C VAL A 85 -8.79 1.69 -13.40
N VAL A 86 -7.59 1.81 -12.83
CA VAL A 86 -7.29 2.74 -11.74
C VAL A 86 -7.54 4.18 -12.18
N ARG A 87 -7.03 4.57 -13.36
CA ARG A 87 -7.24 5.91 -13.92
C ARG A 87 -8.71 6.25 -13.97
N SER A 88 -9.53 5.36 -14.50
CA SER A 88 -10.96 5.63 -14.60
C SER A 88 -11.60 5.77 -13.22
N ARG A 89 -11.30 4.87 -12.28
CA ARG A 89 -11.87 4.91 -10.92
C ARG A 89 -11.44 6.13 -10.10
N VAL A 90 -10.22 6.61 -10.30
CA VAL A 90 -9.67 7.76 -9.56
C VAL A 90 -10.00 9.08 -10.26
N GLU A 91 -9.68 9.23 -11.55
CA GLU A 91 -9.80 10.50 -12.27
C GLU A 91 -11.21 10.73 -12.81
N ASP A 92 -11.85 9.71 -13.41
CA ASP A 92 -13.18 9.89 -14.04
C ASP A 92 -14.30 9.85 -12.99
N TYR A 93 -14.18 8.98 -11.99
CA TYR A 93 -15.22 8.79 -10.96
C TYR A 93 -14.91 9.43 -9.59
N GLY A 94 -13.69 9.93 -9.37
CA GLY A 94 -13.30 10.57 -8.10
C GLY A 94 -13.29 9.63 -6.89
N GLY A 95 -13.12 8.32 -7.11
CA GLY A 95 -13.15 7.29 -6.08
C GLY A 95 -11.79 6.96 -5.47
N ARG A 96 -11.80 6.11 -4.44
CA ARG A 96 -10.59 5.45 -3.91
C ARG A 96 -10.44 4.07 -4.50
N VAL A 97 -9.20 3.62 -4.65
CA VAL A 97 -8.92 2.26 -5.10
C VAL A 97 -8.12 1.50 -4.05
N TYR A 98 -8.58 0.30 -3.73
CA TYR A 98 -7.88 -0.64 -2.88
C TYR A 98 -7.47 -1.85 -3.73
N ILE A 99 -6.17 -2.09 -3.85
CA ILE A 99 -5.64 -3.21 -4.63
C ILE A 99 -5.18 -4.31 -3.67
N ASP A 100 -5.76 -5.49 -3.81
CA ASP A 100 -5.34 -6.71 -3.13
C ASP A 100 -4.21 -7.38 -3.91
N ALA A 101 -2.99 -7.26 -3.40
CA ALA A 101 -1.79 -7.86 -3.96
C ALA A 101 -1.48 -9.27 -3.40
N THR A 102 -2.44 -9.89 -2.71
CA THR A 102 -2.25 -11.19 -2.05
C THR A 102 -1.78 -12.29 -3.01
N SER A 103 -2.44 -12.43 -4.16
CA SER A 103 -2.18 -13.50 -5.12
C SER A 103 -1.46 -13.02 -6.39
N THR A 104 -0.72 -11.92 -6.33
CA THR A 104 0.07 -11.43 -7.47
C THR A 104 1.31 -12.28 -7.70
N THR A 105 1.67 -12.51 -8.97
CA THR A 105 3.03 -12.87 -9.36
C THR A 105 3.98 -11.69 -9.11
N LYS A 106 5.29 -11.90 -9.25
CA LYS A 106 6.29 -10.83 -9.06
C LYS A 106 6.13 -9.72 -10.10
N GLU A 107 5.85 -10.10 -11.35
CA GLU A 107 5.64 -9.17 -12.47
C GLU A 107 4.39 -8.32 -12.23
N ALA A 108 3.27 -8.96 -11.86
CA ALA A 108 2.03 -8.26 -11.53
C ALA A 108 2.20 -7.34 -10.32
N TYR A 109 2.90 -7.78 -9.28
CA TYR A 109 3.19 -6.96 -8.10
C TYR A 109 3.97 -5.69 -8.47
N GLY A 110 5.03 -5.84 -9.29
CA GLY A 110 5.80 -4.70 -9.80
C GLY A 110 4.95 -3.71 -10.60
N ALA A 111 4.09 -4.21 -11.48
CA ALA A 111 3.18 -3.38 -12.26
C ALA A 111 2.18 -2.62 -11.37
N VAL A 112 1.56 -3.32 -10.43
CA VAL A 112 0.56 -2.75 -9.50
C VAL A 112 1.16 -1.69 -8.59
N VAL A 113 2.34 -1.94 -8.00
CA VAL A 113 3.05 -0.93 -7.19
C VAL A 113 3.35 0.30 -8.04
N THR A 114 3.82 0.11 -9.28
CA THR A 114 4.13 1.22 -10.18
C THR A 114 2.88 2.05 -10.48
N VAL A 115 1.76 1.40 -10.81
CA VAL A 115 0.48 2.09 -11.06
C VAL A 115 0.00 2.81 -9.80
N ALA A 116 0.04 2.17 -8.64
CA ALA A 116 -0.41 2.76 -7.39
C ALA A 116 0.39 4.03 -7.01
N LEU A 117 1.67 4.10 -7.39
CA LEU A 117 2.50 5.30 -7.20
C LEU A 117 2.14 6.47 -8.15
N MET A 118 1.33 6.24 -9.18
CA MET A 118 0.96 7.26 -10.16
C MET A 118 -0.31 8.02 -9.80
N PHE A 119 -1.11 7.52 -8.85
CA PHE A 119 -2.42 8.05 -8.54
C PHE A 119 -2.59 8.28 -7.03
N GLU A 120 -3.08 9.45 -6.67
CA GLU A 120 -3.48 9.72 -5.29
C GLU A 120 -4.74 8.88 -4.94
N GLY A 121 -4.84 8.43 -3.69
CA GLY A 121 -6.01 7.68 -3.23
C GLY A 121 -6.02 6.19 -3.63
N VAL A 122 -4.93 5.69 -4.20
CA VAL A 122 -4.70 4.25 -4.41
C VAL A 122 -3.95 3.66 -3.23
N ARG A 123 -4.50 2.59 -2.68
CA ARG A 123 -3.94 1.86 -1.54
C ARG A 123 -3.68 0.42 -1.95
N LEU A 124 -2.55 -0.11 -1.52
CA LEU A 124 -2.15 -1.48 -1.79
C LEU A 124 -2.16 -2.25 -0.48
N TYR A 125 -2.69 -3.48 -0.46
CA TYR A 125 -2.63 -4.33 0.71
C TYR A 125 -2.40 -5.80 0.36
N ILE A 126 -1.96 -6.57 1.35
CA ILE A 126 -1.89 -8.02 1.30
C ILE A 126 -2.64 -8.60 2.49
N VAL A 127 -3.21 -9.80 2.34
CA VAL A 127 -3.88 -10.52 3.42
C VAL A 127 -2.99 -11.70 3.80
N PRO A 128 -2.14 -11.63 4.84
CA PRO A 128 -1.21 -12.71 5.18
C PRO A 128 -1.95 -14.03 5.47
N PRO A 129 -1.41 -15.20 5.12
CA PRO A 129 -2.07 -16.45 5.41
C PRO A 129 -1.87 -16.85 6.88
N ALA A 130 -2.85 -17.51 7.48
CA ALA A 130 -2.70 -18.14 8.80
C ALA A 130 -1.68 -19.30 8.79
N GLU A 131 -1.51 -19.95 7.64
CA GLU A 131 -0.57 -21.07 7.42
C GLU A 131 0.30 -20.82 6.18
N ARG A 132 1.62 -21.05 6.26
CA ARG A 132 2.57 -20.74 5.16
C ARG A 132 2.84 -21.94 4.25
N GLY A 133 2.86 -21.67 2.94
CA GLY A 133 3.54 -22.44 1.91
C GLY A 133 2.83 -23.72 1.45
N TRP A 134 2.74 -23.93 0.14
CA TRP A 134 2.23 -25.18 -0.43
C TRP A 134 2.90 -25.48 -1.77
N TYR A 135 3.32 -26.74 -1.97
CA TYR A 135 3.62 -27.27 -3.30
C TYR A 135 2.32 -27.37 -4.12
N VAL A 136 2.38 -27.07 -5.42
CA VAL A 136 1.20 -27.10 -6.32
C VAL A 136 1.24 -28.36 -7.21
N PRO A 137 0.38 -29.36 -6.96
CA PRO A 137 0.28 -30.57 -7.79
C PRO A 137 -0.26 -30.28 -9.19
N ASP A 138 -0.16 -31.25 -10.09
CA ASP A 138 -0.68 -31.13 -11.47
C ASP A 138 -2.20 -31.29 -11.52
N VAL A 139 -2.87 -30.58 -12.44
CA VAL A 139 -4.34 -30.50 -12.47
C VAL A 139 -5.01 -31.87 -12.65
N ASP A 140 -4.38 -32.73 -13.44
CA ASP A 140 -4.87 -34.08 -13.73
C ASP A 140 -4.51 -35.10 -12.63
N SER A 141 -3.80 -34.67 -11.57
CA SER A 141 -3.42 -35.54 -10.47
C SER A 141 -4.59 -35.75 -9.49
N PRO A 142 -4.75 -36.96 -8.91
CA PRO A 142 -5.80 -37.23 -7.92
C PRO A 142 -5.73 -36.32 -6.69
N GLU A 143 -4.53 -35.85 -6.33
CA GLU A 143 -4.29 -35.01 -5.17
C GLU A 143 -4.69 -33.54 -5.40
N PHE A 144 -4.87 -33.11 -6.65
CA PHE A 144 -5.15 -31.71 -6.97
C PHE A 144 -6.43 -31.21 -6.32
N GLN A 145 -7.52 -31.96 -6.37
CA GLN A 145 -8.80 -31.52 -5.80
C GLN A 145 -8.70 -31.36 -4.27
N THR A 146 -8.09 -32.34 -3.60
CA THR A 146 -7.87 -32.31 -2.15
C THR A 146 -6.96 -31.13 -1.76
N TRP A 147 -5.86 -30.96 -2.47
CA TRP A 147 -4.94 -29.85 -2.27
C TRP A 147 -5.61 -28.50 -2.50
N PHE A 148 -6.32 -28.34 -3.63
CA PHE A 148 -6.95 -27.10 -4.03
C PHE A 148 -8.01 -26.68 -3.02
N ASN A 149 -8.86 -27.63 -2.59
CA ASN A 149 -9.83 -27.41 -1.54
C ASN A 149 -9.18 -27.02 -0.21
N LYS A 150 -8.05 -27.61 0.16
CA LYS A 150 -7.33 -27.22 1.37
C LYS A 150 -6.81 -25.78 1.27
N VAL A 151 -6.05 -25.48 0.24
CA VAL A 151 -5.33 -24.20 0.11
C VAL A 151 -6.29 -23.03 -0.06
N ARG A 152 -7.34 -23.19 -0.87
CA ARG A 152 -8.32 -22.11 -1.08
C ARG A 152 -9.10 -21.72 0.17
N ASN A 153 -9.15 -22.60 1.17
CA ASN A 153 -9.86 -22.40 2.43
C ASN A 153 -8.98 -21.87 3.56
N VAL A 154 -7.67 -21.68 3.34
CA VAL A 154 -6.79 -21.07 4.33
C VAL A 154 -7.27 -19.65 4.63
N ARG A 155 -7.52 -19.37 5.91
CA ARG A 155 -8.02 -18.09 6.39
C ARG A 155 -6.96 -17.00 6.28
N GLY A 156 -7.41 -15.78 6.04
CA GLY A 156 -6.59 -14.58 6.10
C GLY A 156 -6.39 -14.09 7.53
N LEU A 157 -5.18 -13.62 7.84
CA LEU A 157 -4.94 -12.72 8.97
C LEU A 157 -5.39 -11.29 8.61
N GLN A 158 -5.24 -10.35 9.54
CA GLN A 158 -5.56 -8.95 9.29
C GLN A 158 -4.81 -8.41 8.06
N PRO A 159 -5.51 -7.74 7.11
CA PRO A 159 -4.87 -7.09 5.98
C PRO A 159 -3.76 -6.13 6.42
N GLN A 160 -2.64 -6.18 5.70
CA GLN A 160 -1.48 -5.33 5.89
C GLN A 160 -1.37 -4.39 4.69
N GLU A 161 -1.51 -3.09 4.95
CA GLU A 161 -1.35 -2.05 3.93
C GLU A 161 0.14 -1.89 3.60
N ILE A 162 0.45 -1.87 2.30
CA ILE A 162 1.76 -1.53 1.78
C ILE A 162 1.76 -0.02 1.58
N PHE A 163 2.37 0.69 2.53
CA PHE A 163 2.42 2.14 2.50
C PHE A 163 3.30 2.63 1.36
N LEU A 164 2.67 3.35 0.44
CA LEU A 164 3.34 4.00 -0.67
C LEU A 164 3.61 5.47 -0.33
N PRO A 165 4.68 6.06 -0.87
CA PRO A 165 4.81 7.50 -0.86
C PRO A 165 3.67 8.14 -1.65
N GLY A 166 3.14 9.27 -1.15
CA GLY A 166 2.03 9.96 -1.81
C GLY A 166 2.38 10.50 -3.20
N PHE A 167 3.66 10.63 -3.54
CA PHE A 167 4.18 11.07 -4.84
C PHE A 167 5.57 10.47 -5.10
N ARG A 168 6.12 10.58 -6.33
CA ARG A 168 7.53 10.25 -6.61
C ARG A 168 8.43 10.93 -5.59
N LEU A 169 9.15 10.13 -4.80
CA LEU A 169 10.03 10.66 -3.76
C LEU A 169 11.26 11.29 -4.39
N GLU A 170 11.25 12.61 -4.51
CA GLU A 170 12.49 13.36 -4.63
C GLU A 170 13.35 13.16 -3.38
N ARG A 171 14.67 13.14 -3.56
CA ARG A 171 15.62 13.08 -2.45
C ARG A 171 15.32 14.21 -1.45
N LEU A 172 15.22 13.85 -0.18
CA LEU A 172 15.07 14.83 0.89
C LEU A 172 16.40 15.56 1.12
N THR A 173 16.29 16.85 1.41
CA THR A 173 17.38 17.63 2.00
C THR A 173 17.59 17.21 3.46
N TYR A 174 18.77 17.48 4.01
CA TYR A 174 19.06 17.20 5.42
C TYR A 174 18.07 17.86 6.39
N GLU A 175 17.62 19.08 6.07
CA GLU A 175 16.62 19.78 6.89
C GLU A 175 15.25 19.08 6.87
N GLU A 176 14.81 18.64 5.68
CA GLU A 176 13.58 17.84 5.53
C GLU A 176 13.69 16.53 6.33
N GLU A 177 14.81 15.82 6.22
CA GLU A 177 15.06 14.58 6.99
C GLU A 177 15.00 14.84 8.50
N ARG A 178 15.63 15.92 8.97
CA ARG A 178 15.67 16.27 10.39
C ARG A 178 14.28 16.61 10.93
N VAL A 179 13.44 17.29 10.16
CA VAL A 179 12.04 17.54 10.54
C VAL A 179 11.29 16.23 10.79
N LEU A 180 11.41 15.24 9.90
CA LEU A 180 10.76 13.94 10.06
C LEU A 180 11.27 13.19 11.29
N MET A 181 12.59 13.18 11.51
CA MET A 181 13.18 12.52 12.67
C MET A 181 12.78 13.17 14.00
N VAL A 182 12.67 14.51 14.04
CA VAL A 182 12.20 15.27 15.21
C VAL A 182 10.75 14.94 15.53
N LEU A 183 9.87 14.97 14.53
CA LEU A 183 8.46 14.62 14.71
C LEU A 183 8.30 13.18 15.21
N ASP A 184 8.96 12.21 14.58
CA ASP A 184 8.81 10.82 14.99
C ASP A 184 9.37 10.57 16.41
N GLY A 185 10.43 11.28 16.81
CA GLY A 185 10.93 11.27 18.19
C GLY A 185 9.96 11.87 19.23
N LYS A 186 8.89 12.53 18.79
CA LYS A 186 7.84 13.16 19.60
C LYS A 186 6.46 12.68 19.13
N SER A 187 6.25 11.35 19.20
CA SER A 187 5.02 10.61 18.84
C SER A 187 4.52 10.72 17.38
N GLY A 188 5.21 11.47 16.53
CA GLY A 188 4.90 11.63 15.11
C GLY A 188 3.82 12.68 14.82
N GLU A 189 3.49 13.54 15.78
CA GLU A 189 2.50 14.61 15.59
C GLU A 189 2.78 15.82 16.48
N THR A 190 2.27 16.98 16.08
CA THR A 190 2.37 18.22 16.85
C THR A 190 1.16 19.10 16.60
N ASP A 191 0.81 19.91 17.59
CA ASP A 191 -0.34 20.81 17.56
C ASP A 191 -0.11 22.06 16.71
N SER A 192 1.16 22.41 16.44
CA SER A 192 1.49 23.61 15.69
C SER A 192 2.90 23.60 15.10
N ILE A 193 3.12 24.45 14.10
CA ILE A 193 4.44 24.70 13.55
C ILE A 193 5.41 25.31 14.56
N LYS A 194 4.91 26.05 15.56
CA LYS A 194 5.75 26.66 16.60
C LYS A 194 6.38 25.59 17.49
N THR A 195 5.58 24.60 17.86
CA THR A 195 6.03 23.45 18.66
C THR A 195 7.06 22.63 17.88
N LEU A 196 6.85 22.42 16.58
CA LEU A 196 7.85 21.79 15.71
C LEU A 196 9.18 22.55 15.69
N ILE A 197 9.15 23.88 15.52
CA ILE A 197 10.35 24.73 15.52
C ILE A 197 11.10 24.60 16.84
N GLN A 198 10.39 24.60 17.97
CA GLN A 198 10.99 24.42 19.30
C GLN A 198 11.68 23.07 19.44
N TRP A 199 11.03 21.99 19.02
CA TRP A 199 11.64 20.65 19.07
C TRP A 199 12.85 20.51 18.14
N TYR A 200 12.85 21.25 17.04
CA TYR A 200 13.99 21.32 16.14
C TYR A 200 15.17 22.12 16.73
N GLY A 201 14.90 22.98 17.71
CA GLY A 201 15.90 23.81 18.40
C GLY A 201 16.12 25.19 17.77
N GLU A 202 15.18 25.71 16.99
CA GLU A 202 15.21 27.09 16.46
C GLU A 202 14.20 28.00 17.20
N ASP A 203 14.30 29.33 17.02
CA ASP A 203 13.40 30.28 17.69
C ASP A 203 12.04 30.38 16.98
N PRO A 204 10.93 29.94 17.60
CA PRO A 204 9.59 30.04 17.04
C PRO A 204 9.02 31.47 17.00
N LYS A 205 9.73 32.48 17.49
CA LYS A 205 9.33 33.89 17.40
C LYS A 205 9.90 34.57 16.16
N ASP A 206 11.03 34.12 15.62
CA ASP A 206 11.64 34.67 14.41
C ASP A 206 10.74 34.42 13.17
N PRO A 207 10.27 35.49 12.50
CA PRO A 207 9.47 35.37 11.28
C PRO A 207 10.17 34.60 10.14
N ARG A 208 11.49 34.71 10.03
CA ARG A 208 12.27 34.00 8.98
C ARG A 208 12.26 32.50 9.21
N VAL A 209 12.45 32.08 10.47
CA VAL A 209 12.36 30.67 10.88
C VAL A 209 10.96 30.11 10.63
N LYS A 210 9.90 30.84 11.03
CA LYS A 210 8.51 30.43 10.73
C LYS A 210 8.27 30.20 9.25
N ASN A 211 8.72 31.14 8.40
CA ASN A 211 8.55 31.04 6.96
C ASN A 211 9.31 29.85 6.38
N LYS A 212 10.54 29.59 6.84
CA LYS A 212 11.34 28.40 6.48
C LYS A 212 10.58 27.12 6.82
N PHE A 213 10.11 26.98 8.06
CA PHE A 213 9.39 25.78 8.48
C PHE A 213 8.05 25.62 7.77
N SER A 214 7.34 26.71 7.47
CA SER A 214 6.09 26.62 6.72
C SER A 214 6.33 26.06 5.31
N ARG A 215 7.43 26.46 4.66
CA ARG A 215 7.84 25.89 3.37
C ARG A 215 8.25 24.42 3.50
N LEU A 216 9.02 24.06 4.53
CA LEU A 216 9.42 22.67 4.78
C LEU A 216 8.22 21.76 5.01
N VAL A 217 7.27 22.17 5.86
CA VAL A 217 6.04 21.41 6.13
C VAL A 217 5.22 21.25 4.85
N ASN A 218 5.02 22.32 4.08
CA ASN A 218 4.28 22.24 2.82
C ASN A 218 4.95 21.29 1.82
N LYS A 219 6.28 21.33 1.70
CA LYS A 219 7.05 20.46 0.80
C LYS A 219 7.02 19.00 1.24
N LEU A 220 7.10 18.74 2.54
CA LEU A 220 6.97 17.39 3.09
C LEU A 220 5.53 16.85 2.94
N SER A 221 4.53 17.71 3.07
CA SER A 221 3.13 17.37 2.78
C SER A 221 2.91 17.08 1.31
N SER A 222 3.44 17.89 0.39
CA SER A 222 3.35 17.62 -1.04
C SER A 222 4.13 16.38 -1.47
N LYS A 223 5.02 15.84 -0.63
CA LYS A 223 5.71 14.56 -0.82
C LYS A 223 4.96 13.37 -0.17
N GLY A 224 3.81 13.61 0.46
CA GLY A 224 3.02 12.59 1.16
C GLY A 224 3.63 12.09 2.47
N LEU A 225 4.57 12.83 3.07
CA LEU A 225 5.25 12.46 4.32
C LEU A 225 4.55 13.06 5.55
N LEU A 226 3.82 14.15 5.36
CA LEU A 226 3.06 14.85 6.40
C LEU A 226 1.63 15.14 5.95
N ILE A 227 0.69 15.13 6.88
CA ILE A 227 -0.63 15.74 6.74
C ILE A 227 -0.74 16.94 7.67
N SER A 228 -1.44 17.97 7.21
CA SER A 228 -1.76 19.15 8.00
C SER A 228 -3.27 19.21 8.20
N GLU A 229 -3.72 19.11 9.44
CA GLU A 229 -5.13 19.18 9.80
C GLU A 229 -5.45 20.56 10.36
N ALA A 230 -6.56 21.17 9.92
CA ALA A 230 -7.02 22.42 10.49
C ALA A 230 -7.53 22.17 11.92
N GLY A 231 -6.74 22.56 12.92
CA GLY A 231 -7.17 22.52 14.32
C GLY A 231 -7.91 23.78 14.75
N ALA A 232 -8.56 23.73 15.91
CA ALA A 232 -9.38 24.82 16.46
C ALA A 232 -8.61 26.13 16.73
N ARG A 233 -7.27 26.08 16.91
CA ARG A 233 -6.41 27.27 17.14
C ARG A 233 -5.20 27.36 16.22
N ALA A 234 -4.68 26.22 15.77
CA ALA A 234 -3.51 26.13 14.89
C ALA A 234 -3.64 24.89 13.98
N LYS A 235 -2.89 24.87 12.87
CA LYS A 235 -2.78 23.68 12.02
C LYS A 235 -1.90 22.63 12.71
N ALA A 236 -2.49 21.50 13.04
CA ALA A 236 -1.77 20.33 13.52
C ALA A 236 -0.98 19.70 12.37
N ILE A 237 0.20 19.16 12.67
CA ILE A 237 1.10 18.54 11.69
C ILE A 237 1.37 17.12 12.15
N LYS A 238 1.14 16.14 11.29
CA LYS A 238 1.27 14.71 11.63
C LYS A 238 1.98 13.94 10.51
N LEU A 239 2.82 12.98 10.88
CA LEU A 239 3.40 12.03 9.94
C LEU A 239 2.32 11.12 9.36
N THR A 240 2.35 10.93 8.05
CA THR A 240 1.64 9.80 7.42
C THR A 240 2.26 8.48 7.87
N GLU A 241 1.56 7.37 7.66
CA GLU A 241 2.14 6.04 7.93
C GLU A 241 3.45 5.82 7.16
N PHE A 242 3.48 6.22 5.89
CA PHE A 242 4.71 6.23 5.10
C PHE A 242 5.78 7.16 5.70
N GLY A 243 5.40 8.38 6.12
CA GLY A 243 6.29 9.33 6.79
C GLY A 243 6.93 8.77 8.07
N ARG A 244 6.18 8.02 8.88
CA ARG A 244 6.71 7.33 10.08
C ARG A 244 7.73 6.25 9.70
N ILE A 245 7.42 5.43 8.69
CA ILE A 245 8.35 4.40 8.20
C ILE A 245 9.62 5.04 7.65
N TYR A 246 9.49 6.12 6.87
CA TYR A 246 10.62 6.85 6.32
C TYR A 246 11.49 7.47 7.43
N ALA A 247 10.88 8.09 8.45
CA ALA A 247 11.60 8.65 9.59
C ALA A 247 12.38 7.58 10.39
N LYS A 248 11.81 6.38 10.55
CA LYS A 248 12.50 5.22 11.13
C LYS A 248 13.69 4.78 10.27
N ALA A 249 13.52 4.72 8.95
CA ALA A 249 14.60 4.37 8.02
C ALA A 249 15.76 5.39 8.09
N LEU A 250 15.45 6.70 8.16
CA LEU A 250 16.45 7.75 8.34
C LEU A 250 17.27 7.57 9.62
N ARG A 251 16.61 7.36 10.76
CA ARG A 251 17.33 7.11 12.02
C ARG A 251 18.20 5.87 11.94
N TYR A 252 17.68 4.79 11.37
CA TYR A 252 18.47 3.58 11.17
C TYR A 252 19.73 3.88 10.35
N HIS A 253 19.61 4.61 9.22
CA HIS A 253 20.75 5.03 8.41
C HIS A 253 21.77 5.84 9.22
N TYR A 254 21.35 6.88 9.95
CA TYR A 254 22.27 7.71 10.72
C TYR A 254 22.93 6.97 11.89
N ILE A 255 22.26 5.98 12.48
CA ILE A 255 22.87 5.08 13.48
C ILE A 255 23.96 4.23 12.83
N GLN A 256 23.69 3.64 11.67
CA GLN A 256 24.69 2.82 10.96
C GLN A 256 25.89 3.65 10.49
N LYS A 257 25.64 4.85 9.95
CA LYS A 257 26.69 5.77 9.53
C LYS A 257 27.64 6.13 10.70
N ARG A 258 27.08 6.44 11.87
CA ARG A 258 27.89 6.69 13.08
C ARG A 258 28.73 5.48 13.47
N LYS A 259 28.15 4.27 13.44
CA LYS A 259 28.90 3.04 13.75
C LYS A 259 30.10 2.84 12.80
N SER A 260 29.91 3.08 11.50
CA SER A 260 31.00 2.98 10.53
C SER A 260 32.08 4.05 10.71
N GLU A 261 31.71 5.27 11.10
CA GLU A 261 32.67 6.35 11.39
C GLU A 261 33.48 6.08 12.67
N THR A 262 32.92 5.32 13.61
CA THR A 262 33.58 4.92 14.87
C THR A 262 34.27 3.56 14.82
N ALA A 263 34.16 2.82 13.71
CA ALA A 263 34.81 1.51 13.59
C ALA A 263 36.32 1.70 13.44
N PRO A 264 37.17 1.03 14.25
CA PRO A 264 38.60 1.05 14.04
C PRO A 264 38.89 0.54 12.63
N TYR A 265 39.74 1.25 11.88
CA TYR A 265 40.18 0.82 10.55
C TYR A 265 40.67 -0.64 10.63
N PRO A 266 40.30 -1.52 9.67
CA PRO A 266 40.92 -2.82 9.60
C PRO A 266 42.42 -2.62 9.42
N ALA A 267 43.22 -3.23 10.30
CA ALA A 267 44.67 -3.29 10.14
C ALA A 267 44.95 -3.93 8.78
N ILE A 268 45.64 -3.19 7.92
CA ILE A 268 46.18 -3.69 6.65
C ILE A 268 47.40 -4.54 6.97
#